data_AF-A0A842J839-F1
#
_entry.id   AF-A0A842J839-F1
#
_cell.length_a   1.000
_cell.length_b   1.000
_cell.length_c   1.000
_cell.angle_alpha   90.00
_cell.angle_beta   90.00
_cell.angle_gamma   90.00
#
_symmetry.space_group_name_H-M   'P 1'
#
loop_
_entity.id
_entity.type
_entity.pdbx_description
1 polymer ?
#
loop_
_entity_poly.entity_id
_entity_poly.type
_entity_poly.pdbx_seq_one_letter_code
_entity_poly.pdbx_strand_id
1 'polypeptide(L)'
;MHDNYGQGSERHENGGLAPRPDRARSDSARRSASENRRARESGSYSGSGRDFERTGSTAEERAAGRPIAHPSSRGGGRPAHSGRIPQQNSGRVPRQGSGRIPQQGRSQHYSPSPNAQTRPRRTSDAPSGRSREEHPAPGQTPYQDRDRYLRISQKPERKGRRVAGVLVSLGVVAAVVLGVVLFVQSLPANITLNGASIEVHGGKTLADALSASGIKPQPGDLLAVDGSVLEAGKGKPFYATVNGAVVEELDKKLASGDVVEIGNGGPIEEPFDGVEETIPWTAVKEGTGAIHVMEGEGKDGIKATKTGKTSGITAEQVTQEPSDMVCRNVTPNVGDDKVIALTFDDGPWGKQTGEVLDVLAANDAKATFFTVGNRIERDDGASFVKRAVSEGHQVCTHSYDHASGSGQSVNLGYMTPQEQVDEIKKGYAAIEAATGTEASRIVRVPGGNFGEDVVKNIGPLIKAEIGWNIDSNDWSRPGPQAIVDELMGAWPGAIVLMHDGGGDRSQTIEALKTALPRLKEQGYRFITIDELMQYPLS
;
A
#
# COMPACT_ATOMS: atom_id res chain seq x y z
N MET A 1 -42.61 -17.54 29.36
CA MET A 1 -43.74 -18.07 30.15
C MET A 1 -44.82 -18.49 29.18
N HIS A 2 -45.44 -19.63 29.46
CA HIS A 2 -46.53 -20.29 28.71
C HIS A 2 -46.16 -20.90 27.35
N ASP A 3 -46.38 -22.21 27.32
CA ASP A 3 -46.22 -23.14 26.23
C ASP A 3 -47.52 -23.34 25.43
N ASN A 4 -47.40 -24.24 24.45
CA ASN A 4 -48.32 -25.34 24.14
C ASN A 4 -49.29 -25.29 22.93
N TYR A 5 -48.93 -26.16 21.97
CA TYR A 5 -49.71 -27.24 21.35
C TYR A 5 -50.93 -26.94 20.44
N GLY A 6 -50.97 -27.71 19.34
CA GLY A 6 -52.12 -27.87 18.45
C GLY A 6 -51.84 -28.83 17.29
N GLN A 7 -51.93 -30.15 17.51
CA GLN A 7 -51.87 -31.18 16.47
C GLN A 7 -53.27 -31.55 15.94
N GLY A 8 -53.32 -32.10 14.71
CA GLY A 8 -54.46 -32.84 14.13
C GLY A 8 -54.56 -32.65 12.61
N SER A 9 -54.31 -33.65 11.74
CA SER A 9 -55.16 -34.83 11.39
C SER A 9 -56.46 -34.45 10.65
N GLU A 10 -56.89 -35.07 9.54
CA GLU A 10 -56.34 -36.19 8.76
C GLU A 10 -56.95 -36.27 7.33
N ARG A 11 -56.30 -37.05 6.45
CA ARG A 11 -56.73 -37.77 5.22
C ARG A 11 -58.12 -37.56 4.60
N HIS A 12 -58.14 -37.60 3.25
CA HIS A 12 -59.06 -38.47 2.50
C HIS A 12 -58.37 -39.06 1.25
N GLU A 13 -58.79 -40.26 0.83
CA GLU A 13 -58.09 -41.14 -0.12
C GLU A 13 -58.70 -41.22 -1.54
N ASN A 14 -58.00 -42.00 -2.39
CA ASN A 14 -58.31 -42.59 -3.72
C ASN A 14 -57.53 -41.89 -4.86
N GLY A 15 -56.61 -42.52 -5.60
CA GLY A 15 -56.60 -43.87 -6.19
C GLY A 15 -56.64 -43.71 -7.72
N GLY A 16 -55.99 -44.48 -8.61
CA GLY A 16 -55.08 -45.62 -8.52
C GLY A 16 -54.96 -46.26 -9.92
N LEU A 17 -53.82 -46.90 -10.23
CA LEU A 17 -53.54 -47.77 -11.40
C LEU A 17 -53.24 -47.12 -12.78
N ALA A 18 -52.12 -47.58 -13.38
CA ALA A 18 -51.76 -47.48 -14.80
C ALA A 18 -52.07 -48.82 -15.52
N PRO A 19 -51.94 -48.97 -16.87
CA PRO A 19 -50.61 -49.15 -17.51
C PRO A 19 -50.44 -48.61 -18.96
N ARG A 20 -49.20 -48.73 -19.47
CA ARG A 20 -48.74 -48.63 -20.90
C ARG A 20 -49.30 -49.80 -21.77
N PRO A 21 -49.05 -49.98 -23.11
CA PRO A 21 -47.98 -49.45 -24.01
C PRO A 21 -48.49 -49.17 -25.48
N ASP A 22 -47.76 -49.18 -26.63
CA ASP A 22 -46.33 -49.31 -27.01
C ASP A 22 -46.05 -48.74 -28.44
N ARG A 23 -44.77 -48.49 -28.80
CA ARG A 23 -44.16 -48.46 -30.18
C ARG A 23 -44.63 -47.38 -31.20
N ALA A 24 -43.90 -47.03 -32.28
CA ALA A 24 -42.77 -47.69 -32.99
C ALA A 24 -41.91 -46.74 -33.88
N ARG A 25 -40.62 -47.11 -34.12
CA ARG A 25 -39.89 -47.15 -35.44
C ARG A 25 -39.68 -45.85 -36.27
N SER A 26 -38.66 -45.70 -37.15
CA SER A 26 -37.46 -46.50 -37.51
C SER A 26 -36.55 -45.73 -38.50
N ASP A 27 -35.27 -46.16 -38.64
CA ASP A 27 -34.42 -46.10 -39.84
C ASP A 27 -33.99 -44.73 -40.46
N SER A 28 -32.93 -44.61 -41.27
CA SER A 28 -31.63 -45.32 -41.37
C SER A 28 -30.67 -44.59 -42.35
N ALA A 29 -29.39 -44.98 -42.35
CA ALA A 29 -28.50 -45.08 -43.53
C ALA A 29 -27.84 -43.83 -44.23
N ARG A 30 -26.49 -43.86 -44.21
CA ARG A 30 -25.53 -43.82 -45.36
C ARG A 30 -25.10 -42.48 -46.03
N ARG A 31 -23.75 -42.36 -46.10
CA ARG A 31 -22.90 -41.96 -47.28
C ARG A 31 -23.04 -40.50 -47.77
N SER A 32 -22.06 -39.87 -48.44
CA SER A 32 -20.61 -40.13 -48.65
C SER A 32 -19.93 -38.87 -49.22
N ALA A 33 -18.60 -38.82 -49.13
CA ALA A 33 -17.67 -37.85 -49.71
C ALA A 33 -18.06 -37.09 -51.00
N SER A 34 -17.67 -35.81 -51.09
CA SER A 34 -16.60 -35.37 -52.00
C SER A 34 -16.07 -33.94 -51.71
N GLU A 35 -14.74 -33.87 -51.63
CA GLU A 35 -13.85 -32.92 -52.34
C GLU A 35 -14.25 -31.45 -52.57
N ASN A 36 -13.37 -30.54 -52.11
CA ASN A 36 -12.70 -29.68 -53.08
C ASN A 36 -11.23 -29.40 -52.69
N ARG A 37 -10.33 -29.46 -53.68
CA ARG A 37 -8.88 -29.21 -53.52
C ARG A 37 -8.52 -27.79 -53.96
N ARG A 38 -7.48 -27.21 -53.33
CA ARG A 38 -6.26 -26.58 -53.94
C ARG A 38 -5.60 -25.64 -52.92
N ALA A 39 -4.27 -25.43 -52.89
CA ALA A 39 -3.15 -26.20 -53.44
C ALA A 39 -1.79 -25.62 -52.98
N ARG A 40 -0.81 -26.49 -52.66
CA ARG A 40 0.67 -26.31 -52.77
C ARG A 40 1.30 -25.20 -51.89
N GLU A 41 2.61 -25.16 -51.59
CA GLU A 41 3.85 -25.83 -52.07
C GLU A 41 4.63 -26.39 -50.85
N SER A 42 5.02 -27.67 -50.76
CA SER A 42 6.15 -28.40 -51.38
C SER A 42 7.56 -27.90 -51.01
N GLY A 43 8.28 -28.71 -50.21
CA GLY A 43 9.71 -28.58 -49.91
C GLY A 43 10.22 -29.83 -49.19
N SER A 44 10.90 -30.72 -49.91
CA SER A 44 11.33 -32.04 -49.42
C SER A 44 12.78 -32.35 -49.79
N TYR A 45 13.59 -32.82 -48.84
CA TYR A 45 14.73 -33.70 -49.18
C TYR A 45 15.11 -34.66 -48.05
N SER A 46 15.71 -35.78 -48.45
CA SER A 46 16.26 -36.88 -47.64
C SER A 46 17.42 -36.45 -46.72
N GLY A 47 17.82 -37.19 -45.67
CA GLY A 47 17.57 -38.60 -45.36
C GLY A 47 18.81 -39.46 -45.63
N SER A 48 19.42 -39.99 -44.58
CA SER A 48 20.34 -41.14 -44.63
C SER A 48 20.45 -41.78 -43.24
N GLY A 49 20.38 -43.11 -43.19
CA GLY A 49 20.63 -43.87 -41.96
C GLY A 49 21.94 -44.65 -42.05
N ARG A 50 22.29 -45.32 -40.95
CA ARG A 50 23.02 -46.59 -40.98
C ARG A 50 22.93 -47.28 -39.62
N ASP A 51 22.42 -48.50 -39.63
CA ASP A 51 22.48 -49.44 -38.51
C ASP A 51 23.93 -49.92 -38.28
N PHE A 52 24.22 -50.41 -37.06
CA PHE A 52 25.05 -51.62 -36.90
C PHE A 52 24.71 -52.35 -35.58
N GLU A 53 25.16 -53.61 -35.50
CA GLU A 53 24.42 -54.70 -34.86
C GLU A 53 24.71 -54.98 -33.36
N ARG A 54 23.86 -55.87 -32.86
CA ARG A 54 23.73 -56.42 -31.50
C ARG A 54 24.53 -57.72 -31.33
N THR A 55 25.35 -57.81 -30.28
CA THR A 55 25.69 -59.05 -29.53
C THR A 55 26.01 -58.64 -28.08
N GLY A 56 25.86 -59.43 -27.01
CA GLY A 56 25.31 -60.77 -26.79
C GLY A 56 25.30 -61.02 -25.26
N SER A 57 24.48 -61.95 -24.74
CA SER A 57 24.37 -62.23 -23.29
C SER A 57 24.77 -63.65 -22.92
N THR A 58 25.31 -63.90 -21.72
CA THR A 58 25.06 -65.12 -20.91
C THR A 58 25.67 -65.04 -19.49
N ALA A 59 24.93 -65.55 -18.50
CA ALA A 59 25.34 -66.48 -17.41
C ALA A 59 26.47 -66.10 -16.40
N GLU A 60 26.56 -66.58 -15.15
CA GLU A 60 25.70 -67.47 -14.32
C GLU A 60 26.00 -67.26 -12.81
N GLU A 61 24.94 -67.34 -12.00
CA GLU A 61 24.75 -68.06 -10.72
C GLU A 61 25.93 -68.43 -9.74
N ARG A 62 25.74 -68.08 -8.44
CA ARG A 62 25.89 -68.90 -7.19
C ARG A 62 26.21 -68.00 -5.97
N ALA A 63 25.95 -68.31 -4.70
CA ALA A 63 24.94 -69.06 -3.95
C ALA A 63 25.42 -69.16 -2.47
N ALA A 64 24.55 -68.83 -1.50
CA ALA A 64 24.55 -69.23 -0.07
C ALA A 64 25.70 -68.83 0.91
N GLY A 65 25.31 -68.43 2.15
CA GLY A 65 26.23 -68.34 3.31
C GLY A 65 25.82 -67.42 4.49
N ARG A 66 24.94 -67.89 5.40
CA ARG A 66 24.80 -67.40 6.80
C ARG A 66 25.59 -68.38 7.73
N PRO A 67 25.93 -68.12 9.03
CA PRO A 67 25.30 -67.16 9.97
C PRO A 67 26.19 -66.40 11.01
N ILE A 68 25.58 -65.37 11.61
CA ILE A 68 25.58 -64.91 13.04
C ILE A 68 26.74 -65.31 14.00
N ALA A 69 27.38 -64.29 14.61
CA ALA A 69 27.70 -64.22 16.05
C ALA A 69 28.03 -62.77 16.52
N HIS A 70 27.50 -62.32 17.66
CA HIS A 70 27.97 -61.13 18.39
C HIS A 70 28.99 -61.53 19.49
N PRO A 71 29.84 -60.61 19.96
CA PRO A 71 29.49 -59.95 21.23
C PRO A 71 29.81 -58.44 21.31
N SER A 72 29.28 -57.82 22.35
CA SER A 72 29.36 -56.40 22.69
C SER A 72 30.70 -55.93 23.28
N SER A 73 31.12 -54.68 23.02
CA SER A 73 31.52 -53.76 24.11
C SER A 73 31.48 -52.27 23.71
N ARG A 74 30.93 -51.45 24.63
CA ARG A 74 31.12 -50.01 24.92
C ARG A 74 31.79 -49.07 23.88
N GLY A 75 31.15 -47.92 23.62
CA GLY A 75 31.91 -46.68 23.39
C GLY A 75 31.26 -45.52 22.63
N GLY A 76 30.39 -44.73 23.28
CA GLY A 76 30.26 -43.26 23.12
C GLY A 76 29.85 -42.60 21.78
N GLY A 77 29.42 -41.34 21.89
CA GLY A 77 29.54 -40.35 20.80
C GLY A 77 28.30 -40.12 19.92
N ARG A 78 27.80 -38.87 19.91
CA ARG A 78 26.90 -38.32 18.88
C ARG A 78 27.68 -38.13 17.57
N PRO A 79 27.01 -38.19 16.40
CA PRO A 79 27.43 -37.38 15.26
C PRO A 79 26.32 -36.42 14.82
N ALA A 80 26.70 -35.15 14.63
CA ALA A 80 25.98 -34.25 13.74
C ALA A 80 26.45 -34.51 12.30
N HIS A 81 25.58 -34.35 11.30
CA HIS A 81 25.97 -34.44 9.89
C HIS A 81 25.73 -33.13 9.14
N SER A 82 26.81 -32.65 8.53
CA SER A 82 26.88 -31.46 7.69
C SER A 82 26.45 -31.74 6.24
N GLY A 83 25.59 -30.89 5.68
CA GLY A 83 25.42 -30.74 4.22
C GLY A 83 26.40 -29.70 3.65
N ARG A 84 26.94 -29.94 2.45
CA ARG A 84 27.93 -29.06 1.81
C ARG A 84 27.28 -28.01 0.91
N ILE A 85 27.79 -26.79 0.93
CA ILE A 85 27.57 -25.74 -0.09
C ILE A 85 28.80 -25.67 -1.01
N PRO A 86 28.68 -25.56 -2.34
CA PRO A 86 29.82 -25.34 -3.23
C PRO A 86 30.29 -23.88 -3.23
N GLN A 87 31.57 -23.64 -2.91
CA GLN A 87 32.23 -22.37 -3.19
C GLN A 87 32.62 -22.28 -4.68
N GLN A 88 32.47 -21.09 -5.29
CA GLN A 88 33.23 -20.72 -6.49
C GLN A 88 34.22 -19.60 -6.19
N ASN A 89 35.33 -19.61 -6.92
CA ASN A 89 36.59 -19.00 -6.51
C ASN A 89 36.90 -17.71 -7.29
N SER A 90 37.48 -16.72 -6.60
CA SER A 90 37.89 -15.42 -7.14
C SER A 90 39.03 -15.49 -8.17
N GLY A 91 39.05 -14.62 -9.18
CA GLY A 91 40.09 -14.66 -10.22
C GLY A 91 40.28 -13.45 -11.15
N ARG A 92 41.01 -12.43 -10.68
CA ARG A 92 41.89 -11.49 -11.43
C ARG A 92 41.33 -10.33 -12.29
N VAL A 93 41.96 -9.18 -12.03
CA VAL A 93 42.00 -7.91 -12.78
C VAL A 93 43.00 -7.98 -13.96
N PRO A 94 42.81 -7.17 -15.01
CA PRO A 94 43.95 -6.46 -15.63
C PRO A 94 43.74 -4.93 -15.71
N ARG A 95 44.86 -4.20 -15.82
CA ARG A 95 44.95 -2.72 -15.70
C ARG A 95 45.37 -2.08 -17.03
N GLN A 96 44.84 -0.88 -17.29
CA GLN A 96 45.35 0.19 -18.19
C GLN A 96 45.47 -0.05 -19.71
N GLY A 97 44.90 0.91 -20.46
CA GLY A 97 45.19 1.20 -21.86
C GLY A 97 44.77 2.64 -22.21
N SER A 98 45.72 3.52 -22.51
CA SER A 98 45.52 4.96 -22.76
C SER A 98 45.35 5.29 -24.25
N GLY A 99 44.48 6.24 -24.66
CA GLY A 99 44.44 6.63 -26.09
C GLY A 99 43.46 7.69 -26.61
N ARG A 100 43.72 8.98 -26.32
CA ARG A 100 43.52 10.18 -27.19
C ARG A 100 42.13 10.64 -27.70
N ILE A 101 42.11 11.95 -28.01
CA ILE A 101 41.02 12.88 -28.39
C ILE A 101 40.99 13.11 -29.92
N PRO A 102 39.81 13.35 -30.55
CA PRO A 102 39.45 14.65 -31.18
C PRO A 102 38.10 15.19 -30.61
N GLN A 103 37.88 16.45 -30.23
CA GLN A 103 37.79 17.72 -31.01
C GLN A 103 36.98 17.60 -32.32
N GLN A 104 36.04 18.49 -32.69
CA GLN A 104 35.70 19.85 -32.21
C GLN A 104 34.29 20.29 -32.70
N GLY A 105 33.71 21.34 -32.09
CA GLY A 105 32.49 22.05 -32.57
C GLY A 105 31.54 22.44 -31.42
N ARG A 106 31.71 23.56 -30.69
CA ARG A 106 31.33 24.96 -31.03
C ARG A 106 29.94 25.07 -31.69
N SER A 107 29.00 25.92 -31.28
CA SER A 107 28.93 27.01 -30.26
C SER A 107 27.44 27.38 -30.05
N GLN A 108 26.93 28.19 -29.11
CA GLN A 108 27.36 29.49 -28.57
C GLN A 108 26.79 29.77 -27.14
N HIS A 109 27.31 30.79 -26.47
CA HIS A 109 26.77 31.35 -25.21
C HIS A 109 25.48 32.16 -25.44
N TYR A 110 24.59 32.25 -24.44
CA TYR A 110 24.43 33.44 -23.58
C TYR A 110 23.44 33.20 -22.43
N SER A 111 23.63 33.88 -21.30
CA SER A 111 22.59 34.10 -20.27
C SER A 111 22.63 35.57 -19.89
N PRO A 112 21.47 36.16 -19.56
CA PRO A 112 21.29 36.54 -18.17
C PRO A 112 19.87 36.29 -17.63
N SER A 113 19.78 36.16 -16.30
CA SER A 113 18.56 36.17 -15.48
C SER A 113 18.26 37.60 -14.98
N PRO A 114 17.19 37.86 -14.21
CA PRO A 114 15.90 37.15 -14.10
C PRO A 114 14.68 38.13 -14.10
N ASN A 115 13.44 37.64 -14.34
CA ASN A 115 12.29 37.84 -13.42
C ASN A 115 10.94 37.27 -13.91
N ALA A 116 10.00 37.21 -12.95
CA ALA A 116 8.54 37.00 -13.07
C ALA A 116 8.04 35.58 -13.37
N GLN A 117 7.49 34.94 -12.33
CA GLN A 117 6.74 33.68 -12.41
C GLN A 117 5.34 33.87 -13.02
N THR A 118 4.83 32.79 -13.60
CA THR A 118 3.55 32.71 -14.32
C THR A 118 2.38 32.23 -13.45
N ARG A 119 1.18 32.75 -13.73
CA ARG A 119 -0.10 32.02 -13.53
C ARG A 119 -1.04 32.28 -14.73
N PRO A 120 -1.94 31.34 -15.07
CA PRO A 120 -2.42 31.20 -16.45
C PRO A 120 -3.69 31.99 -16.80
N ARG A 121 -3.86 32.20 -18.12
CA ARG A 121 -5.05 32.77 -18.77
C ARG A 121 -6.31 31.91 -18.57
N ARG A 122 -7.46 32.57 -18.43
CA ARG A 122 -8.70 32.24 -19.17
C ARG A 122 -9.60 33.48 -19.26
N THR A 123 -9.83 33.96 -20.47
CA THR A 123 -10.93 34.88 -20.82
C THR A 123 -11.64 34.30 -22.03
N SER A 124 -12.97 34.22 -21.94
CA SER A 124 -13.86 33.59 -22.91
C SER A 124 -14.57 34.64 -23.76
N ASP A 125 -14.65 34.41 -25.07
CA ASP A 125 -15.52 35.17 -25.97
C ASP A 125 -16.65 34.28 -26.52
N ALA A 126 -17.89 34.78 -26.40
CA ALA A 126 -19.08 34.43 -27.21
C ALA A 126 -19.62 32.96 -27.12
N PRO A 127 -20.84 32.64 -27.64
CA PRO A 127 -21.79 33.51 -28.35
C PRO A 127 -23.23 33.50 -27.78
N SER A 128 -24.14 34.06 -28.57
CA SER A 128 -25.53 34.42 -28.29
C SER A 128 -26.57 33.29 -28.32
N GLY A 129 -27.68 33.49 -27.60
CA GLY A 129 -28.91 32.71 -27.72
C GLY A 129 -30.15 33.55 -27.37
N ARG A 130 -31.09 33.71 -28.32
CA ARG A 130 -32.41 34.37 -28.12
C ARG A 130 -33.34 33.40 -27.35
N SER A 131 -34.44 33.81 -26.69
CA SER A 131 -35.60 34.47 -27.32
C SER A 131 -36.77 34.65 -26.34
N ARG A 132 -37.72 35.55 -26.70
CA ARG A 132 -39.06 35.79 -26.11
C ARG A 132 -39.09 36.33 -24.66
N GLU A 133 -40.02 37.19 -24.26
CA GLU A 133 -41.32 37.58 -24.85
C GLU A 133 -41.58 39.11 -24.78
N GLU A 134 -42.23 39.62 -25.82
CA GLU A 134 -43.27 40.67 -25.87
C GLU A 134 -43.08 42.10 -25.30
N HIS A 135 -42.99 43.05 -26.24
CA HIS A 135 -43.64 44.37 -26.16
C HIS A 135 -44.89 44.36 -27.06
N PRO A 136 -45.95 45.12 -26.74
CA PRO A 136 -46.11 46.41 -27.42
C PRO A 136 -46.62 47.56 -26.54
N ALA A 137 -46.41 48.79 -27.03
CA ALA A 137 -46.98 50.04 -26.53
C ALA A 137 -48.28 50.38 -27.31
N PRO A 138 -48.66 51.66 -27.51
CA PRO A 138 -48.94 52.75 -26.57
C PRO A 138 -50.44 53.10 -26.54
N GLY A 139 -50.91 53.95 -25.61
CA GLY A 139 -52.32 54.37 -25.58
C GLY A 139 -52.54 55.76 -24.96
N GLN A 140 -53.07 56.69 -25.75
CA GLN A 140 -53.44 58.05 -25.30
C GLN A 140 -54.88 58.10 -24.75
N THR A 141 -55.13 59.13 -23.95
CA THR A 141 -56.36 59.48 -23.23
C THR A 141 -57.64 59.51 -24.07
N PRO A 142 -58.77 59.09 -23.48
CA PRO A 142 -59.84 60.04 -23.10
C PRO A 142 -60.28 59.86 -21.61
N TYR A 143 -61.22 60.61 -20.98
CA TYR A 143 -62.17 61.61 -21.50
C TYR A 143 -62.42 62.85 -20.58
N GLN A 144 -63.61 63.05 -20.00
CA GLN A 144 -64.17 64.32 -19.50
C GLN A 144 -65.05 64.22 -18.21
N ASP A 145 -65.28 65.40 -17.62
CA ASP A 145 -66.51 65.91 -16.93
C ASP A 145 -66.80 65.55 -15.45
N ARG A 146 -66.55 66.49 -14.51
CA ARG A 146 -67.58 67.39 -13.91
C ARG A 146 -67.14 68.21 -12.68
N ASP A 147 -67.29 69.53 -12.81
CA ASP A 147 -67.89 70.49 -11.85
C ASP A 147 -67.77 70.38 -10.30
N ARG A 148 -67.21 71.48 -9.73
CA ARG A 148 -67.64 72.24 -8.51
C ARG A 148 -67.34 71.66 -7.11
N TYR A 149 -67.02 72.44 -6.04
CA TYR A 149 -67.05 73.90 -5.77
C TYR A 149 -65.88 74.39 -4.85
N LEU A 150 -65.49 75.67 -5.04
CA LEU A 150 -65.04 76.70 -4.05
C LEU A 150 -63.73 76.59 -3.18
N ARG A 151 -62.75 77.39 -3.62
CA ARG A 151 -61.74 78.24 -2.92
C ARG A 151 -61.69 78.31 -1.38
N ILE A 152 -60.46 78.40 -0.84
CA ILE A 152 -59.95 79.50 0.04
C ILE A 152 -58.42 79.69 -0.17
N SER A 153 -57.86 80.80 0.34
CA SER A 153 -56.63 81.49 -0.10
C SER A 153 -55.25 80.85 0.20
N GLN A 154 -54.22 81.42 -0.44
CA GLN A 154 -52.82 80.99 -0.50
C GLN A 154 -51.94 81.46 0.68
N LYS A 155 -50.88 80.70 0.99
CA LYS A 155 -49.53 81.20 1.40
C LYS A 155 -48.46 80.13 1.10
N PRO A 156 -47.22 80.49 0.70
CA PRO A 156 -46.25 79.51 0.16
C PRO A 156 -45.30 78.91 1.22
N GLU A 157 -45.07 77.60 1.16
CA GLU A 157 -44.04 76.89 1.94
C GLU A 157 -42.64 76.96 1.29
N ARG A 158 -41.59 77.10 2.11
CA ARG A 158 -40.19 77.16 1.66
C ARG A 158 -39.50 75.79 1.71
N LYS A 159 -39.29 75.16 0.54
CA LYS A 159 -38.27 74.10 0.38
C LYS A 159 -36.89 74.69 0.64
N GLY A 160 -36.08 74.03 1.49
CA GLY A 160 -34.67 74.40 1.71
C GLY A 160 -34.04 73.92 3.03
N ARG A 161 -34.83 73.66 4.08
CA ARG A 161 -34.28 73.35 5.42
C ARG A 161 -34.08 71.86 5.77
N ARG A 162 -34.75 70.92 5.10
CA ARG A 162 -34.71 69.48 5.50
C ARG A 162 -33.45 68.72 5.07
N VAL A 163 -32.85 69.03 3.92
CA VAL A 163 -31.61 68.35 3.46
C VAL A 163 -30.38 68.84 4.22
N ALA A 164 -30.25 70.16 4.43
CA ALA A 164 -29.16 70.74 5.21
C ALA A 164 -29.15 70.26 6.67
N GLY A 165 -30.33 70.11 7.30
CA GLY A 165 -30.45 69.57 8.65
C GLY A 165 -29.87 68.16 8.77
N VAL A 166 -30.26 67.24 7.87
CA VAL A 166 -29.79 65.84 7.90
C VAL A 166 -28.28 65.73 7.68
N LEU A 167 -27.70 66.53 6.78
CA LEU A 167 -26.26 66.55 6.54
C LEU A 167 -25.47 67.12 7.73
N VAL A 168 -25.98 68.15 8.40
CA VAL A 168 -25.36 68.68 9.64
C VAL A 168 -25.48 67.67 10.78
N SER A 169 -26.63 66.99 10.93
CA SER A 169 -26.80 65.90 11.91
C SER A 169 -25.83 64.74 11.66
N LEU A 170 -25.67 64.30 10.41
CA LEU A 170 -24.71 63.26 10.04
C LEU A 170 -23.26 63.71 10.28
N GLY A 171 -22.92 64.97 9.99
CA GLY A 171 -21.60 65.53 10.28
C GLY A 171 -21.30 65.59 11.78
N VAL A 172 -22.27 65.99 12.61
CA VAL A 172 -22.12 66.00 14.08
C VAL A 172 -22.02 64.58 14.63
N VAL A 173 -22.85 63.64 14.16
CA VAL A 173 -22.76 62.22 14.57
C VAL A 173 -21.41 61.63 14.15
N ALA A 174 -20.93 61.91 12.93
CA ALA A 174 -19.61 61.48 12.47
C ALA A 174 -18.47 62.09 13.31
N ALA A 175 -18.57 63.37 13.70
CA ALA A 175 -17.59 64.03 14.56
C ALA A 175 -17.60 63.48 16.01
N VAL A 176 -18.78 63.14 16.55
CA VAL A 176 -18.91 62.50 17.87
C VAL A 176 -18.42 61.07 17.83
N VAL A 177 -18.75 60.28 16.80
CA VAL A 177 -18.22 58.92 16.60
C VAL A 177 -16.70 58.96 16.43
N LEU A 178 -16.16 59.88 15.63
CA LEU A 178 -14.72 60.07 15.49
C LEU A 178 -14.07 60.48 16.81
N GLY A 179 -14.68 61.41 17.57
CA GLY A 179 -14.21 61.81 18.89
C GLY A 179 -14.21 60.67 19.91
N VAL A 180 -15.24 59.83 19.92
CA VAL A 180 -15.32 58.62 20.75
C VAL A 180 -14.31 57.57 20.31
N VAL A 181 -14.12 57.35 19.01
CA VAL A 181 -13.09 56.44 18.47
C VAL A 181 -11.69 56.91 18.87
N LEU A 182 -11.37 58.20 18.71
CA LEU A 182 -10.10 58.78 19.13
C LEU A 182 -9.90 58.71 20.66
N PHE A 183 -10.96 58.92 21.44
CA PHE A 183 -10.92 58.79 22.90
C PHE A 183 -10.67 57.35 23.34
N VAL A 184 -11.40 56.37 22.79
CA VAL A 184 -11.19 54.94 23.08
C VAL A 184 -9.80 54.48 22.58
N GLN A 185 -9.33 55.00 21.46
CA GLN A 185 -7.95 54.79 21.00
C GLN A 185 -6.90 55.40 21.94
N SER A 186 -7.24 56.44 22.73
CA SER A 186 -6.32 57.03 23.72
C SER A 186 -6.24 56.31 25.07
N LEU A 187 -7.18 55.40 25.39
CA LEU A 187 -7.15 54.62 26.64
C LEU A 187 -6.03 53.56 26.63
N PRO A 188 -5.37 53.25 27.76
CA PRO A 188 -4.35 52.20 27.82
C PRO A 188 -4.92 50.81 27.53
N ALA A 189 -4.06 49.89 27.07
CA ALA A 189 -4.40 48.47 26.94
C ALA A 189 -4.06 47.74 28.25
N ASN A 190 -5.04 47.06 28.84
CA ASN A 190 -4.82 46.20 30.02
C ASN A 190 -4.49 44.78 29.56
N ILE A 191 -3.24 44.34 29.71
CA ILE A 191 -2.78 43.00 29.27
C ILE A 191 -2.29 42.17 30.45
N THR A 192 -2.11 40.87 30.25
CA THR A 192 -1.36 40.00 31.18
C THR A 192 0.01 39.71 30.59
N LEU A 193 1.08 40.31 31.12
CA LEU A 193 2.46 40.06 30.71
C LEU A 193 3.17 39.14 31.71
N ASN A 194 3.63 37.96 31.28
CA ASN A 194 4.27 36.95 32.14
C ASN A 194 3.47 36.64 33.42
N GLY A 195 2.14 36.61 33.33
CA GLY A 195 1.22 36.39 34.45
C GLY A 195 0.91 37.63 35.31
N ALA A 196 1.57 38.77 35.08
CA ALA A 196 1.28 40.04 35.77
C ALA A 196 0.37 40.93 34.91
N SER A 197 -0.69 41.50 35.49
CA SER A 197 -1.52 42.48 34.78
C SER A 197 -0.79 43.82 34.67
N ILE A 198 -0.64 44.37 33.46
CA ILE A 198 -0.01 45.67 33.22
C ILE A 198 -0.86 46.57 32.32
N GLU A 199 -0.80 47.88 32.56
CA GLU A 199 -1.32 48.89 31.64
C GLU A 199 -0.25 49.29 30.62
N VAL A 200 -0.54 49.08 29.35
CA VAL A 200 0.29 49.53 28.23
C VAL A 200 -0.27 50.82 27.67
N HIS A 201 0.46 51.90 27.89
CA HIS A 201 0.13 53.25 27.45
C HIS A 201 0.72 53.54 26.05
N GLY A 202 0.40 54.70 25.47
CA GLY A 202 1.04 55.16 24.23
C GLY A 202 0.68 54.33 22.99
N GLY A 203 1.68 53.72 22.36
CA GLY A 203 1.51 53.01 21.09
C GLY A 203 0.77 51.67 21.21
N LYS A 204 0.60 51.14 22.42
CA LYS A 204 0.04 49.80 22.72
C LYS A 204 0.74 48.69 21.93
N THR A 205 2.06 48.75 21.92
CA THR A 205 2.94 47.76 21.27
C THR A 205 3.62 46.84 22.29
N LEU A 206 4.24 45.77 21.81
CA LEU A 206 5.12 44.93 22.63
C LEU A 206 6.33 45.72 23.16
N ALA A 207 6.85 46.71 22.43
CA ALA A 207 7.87 47.65 22.90
C ALA A 207 7.37 48.51 24.08
N ASP A 208 6.13 49.00 24.03
CA ASP A 208 5.51 49.76 25.11
C ASP A 208 5.31 48.87 26.36
N ALA A 209 4.93 47.60 26.17
CA ALA A 209 4.76 46.62 27.25
C ALA A 209 6.10 46.27 27.96
N LEU A 210 7.18 46.10 27.20
CA LEU A 210 8.54 45.97 27.75
C LEU A 210 8.96 47.23 28.53
N SER A 211 8.69 48.40 27.98
CA SER A 211 9.02 49.69 28.61
C SER A 211 8.27 49.91 29.92
N ALA A 212 6.99 49.53 29.98
CA ALA A 212 6.15 49.63 31.18
C ALA A 212 6.51 48.61 32.27
N SER A 213 6.90 47.39 31.89
CA SER A 213 7.28 46.33 32.84
C SER A 213 8.73 46.42 33.31
N GLY A 214 9.59 47.15 32.59
CA GLY A 214 11.03 47.23 32.86
C GLY A 214 11.81 45.96 32.48
N ILE A 215 11.16 44.97 31.85
CA ILE A 215 11.80 43.74 31.37
C ILE A 215 12.77 44.10 30.24
N LYS A 216 14.00 43.58 30.32
CA LYS A 216 15.05 43.78 29.31
C LYS A 216 15.56 42.41 28.85
N PRO A 217 14.93 41.81 27.81
CA PRO A 217 15.40 40.57 27.22
C PRO A 217 16.88 40.68 26.84
N GLN A 218 17.66 39.66 27.16
CA GLN A 218 18.99 39.50 26.61
C GLN A 218 18.87 38.78 25.26
N PRO A 219 19.57 39.24 24.20
CA PRO A 219 19.69 38.47 22.97
C PRO A 219 20.37 37.12 23.23
N GLY A 220 20.01 36.10 22.44
CA GLY A 220 20.75 34.84 22.40
C GLY A 220 22.09 34.98 21.69
N ASP A 221 22.77 33.88 21.44
CA ASP A 221 24.09 33.86 20.77
C ASP A 221 23.99 33.50 19.28
N LEU A 222 24.97 33.96 18.48
CA LEU A 222 25.21 33.43 17.14
C LEU A 222 26.11 32.20 17.26
N LEU A 223 25.62 31.06 16.78
CA LEU A 223 26.31 29.78 16.80
C LEU A 223 26.84 29.41 15.42
N ALA A 224 27.96 28.69 15.38
CA ALA A 224 28.40 27.98 14.20
C ALA A 224 27.55 26.73 13.95
N VAL A 225 27.71 26.13 12.78
CA VAL A 225 27.01 24.88 12.38
C VAL A 225 27.32 23.65 13.25
N ASP A 226 28.36 23.70 14.09
CA ASP A 226 28.69 22.67 15.09
C ASP A 226 28.14 22.98 16.50
N GLY A 227 27.42 24.10 16.67
CA GLY A 227 26.88 24.58 17.93
C GLY A 227 27.86 25.39 18.79
N SER A 228 29.10 25.61 18.34
CA SER A 228 30.05 26.49 19.03
C SER A 228 29.63 27.97 18.93
N VAL A 229 29.89 28.78 19.96
CA VAL A 229 29.51 30.21 19.94
C VAL A 229 30.49 31.01 19.09
N LEU A 230 30.00 31.65 18.04
CA LEU A 230 30.77 32.59 17.21
C LEU A 230 30.76 34.00 17.81
N GLU A 231 29.59 34.52 18.13
CA GLU A 231 29.43 35.84 18.76
C GLU A 231 28.30 35.81 19.80
N ALA A 232 28.65 36.13 21.05
CA ALA A 232 27.67 36.23 22.12
C ALA A 232 26.72 37.43 21.92
N GLY A 233 25.42 37.26 22.22
CA GLY A 233 24.42 38.33 22.08
C GLY A 233 24.03 38.69 20.64
N LYS A 234 24.29 37.80 19.66
CA LYS A 234 23.97 37.98 18.23
C LYS A 234 22.87 37.06 17.69
N GLY A 235 22.22 36.29 18.57
CA GLY A 235 21.05 35.46 18.28
C GLY A 235 19.76 36.29 18.19
N LYS A 236 18.61 35.66 18.43
CA LYS A 236 17.32 36.38 18.47
C LYS A 236 17.38 37.42 19.60
N PRO A 237 16.77 38.61 19.43
CA PRO A 237 16.84 39.67 20.45
C PRO A 237 15.97 39.38 21.69
N PHE A 238 14.86 38.66 21.50
CA PHE A 238 13.92 38.22 22.53
C PHE A 238 13.13 37.01 22.03
N TYR A 239 12.37 36.37 22.92
CA TYR A 239 11.27 35.47 22.59
C TYR A 239 9.97 36.11 23.06
N ALA A 240 8.91 36.10 22.25
CA ALA A 240 7.59 36.53 22.70
C ALA A 240 6.44 35.74 22.06
N THR A 241 5.33 35.65 22.79
CA THR A 241 4.02 35.24 22.25
C THR A 241 2.94 36.25 22.65
N VAL A 242 1.90 36.35 21.83
CA VAL A 242 0.66 37.08 22.13
C VAL A 242 -0.50 36.12 21.87
N ASN A 243 -1.27 35.82 22.92
CA ASN A 243 -2.34 34.81 22.94
C ASN A 243 -1.86 33.43 22.41
N GLY A 244 -0.63 33.05 22.74
CA GLY A 244 0.03 31.81 22.29
C GLY A 244 0.61 31.84 20.88
N ALA A 245 0.36 32.88 20.07
CA ALA A 245 0.98 33.05 18.76
C ALA A 245 2.36 33.74 18.90
N VAL A 246 3.41 33.17 18.29
CA VAL A 246 4.77 33.75 18.31
C VAL A 246 4.80 35.11 17.63
N VAL A 247 5.53 36.05 18.23
CA VAL A 247 5.72 37.42 17.71
C VAL A 247 7.21 37.74 17.67
N GLU A 248 7.72 38.10 16.49
CA GLU A 248 9.13 38.48 16.28
C GLU A 248 9.34 40.00 16.18
N GLU A 249 8.26 40.78 16.08
CA GLU A 249 8.29 42.24 15.88
C GLU A 249 7.80 42.99 17.14
N LEU A 250 8.59 43.96 17.62
CA LEU A 250 8.28 44.72 18.84
C LEU A 250 7.16 45.76 18.66
N ASP A 251 6.83 46.15 17.43
CA ASP A 251 5.75 47.10 17.13
C ASP A 251 4.37 46.44 17.03
N LYS A 252 4.30 45.11 17.18
CA LYS A 252 3.07 44.32 17.27
C LYS A 252 2.08 44.98 18.24
N LYS A 253 0.91 45.36 17.72
CA LYS A 253 -0.18 45.94 18.50
C LYS A 253 -0.81 44.92 19.44
N LEU A 254 -1.10 45.40 20.64
CA LEU A 254 -1.73 44.68 21.75
C LEU A 254 -3.10 45.29 22.04
N ALA A 255 -4.08 44.45 22.35
CA ALA A 255 -5.41 44.82 22.79
C ALA A 255 -5.60 44.54 24.29
N SER A 256 -6.55 45.24 24.93
CA SER A 256 -6.95 44.89 26.29
C SER A 256 -7.49 43.47 26.35
N GLY A 257 -6.99 42.67 27.28
CA GLY A 257 -7.27 41.24 27.43
C GLY A 257 -6.22 40.31 26.82
N ASP A 258 -5.25 40.83 26.05
CA ASP A 258 -4.16 39.99 25.51
C ASP A 258 -3.32 39.38 26.63
N VAL A 259 -2.94 38.12 26.45
CA VAL A 259 -1.95 37.41 27.26
C VAL A 259 -0.63 37.39 26.49
N VAL A 260 0.43 37.90 27.09
CA VAL A 260 1.73 38.06 26.47
C VAL A 260 2.77 37.34 27.32
N GLU A 261 3.55 36.48 26.69
CA GLU A 261 4.75 35.90 27.30
C GLU A 261 5.98 36.52 26.64
N ILE A 262 6.99 36.89 27.41
CA ILE A 262 8.23 37.47 26.89
C ILE A 262 9.45 37.05 27.72
N GLY A 263 10.54 36.73 27.03
CA GLY A 263 11.79 36.29 27.62
C GLY A 263 13.02 36.59 26.76
N ASN A 264 14.19 36.13 27.22
CA ASN A 264 15.43 36.22 26.46
C ASN A 264 15.31 35.54 25.09
N GLY A 265 16.08 36.00 24.12
CA GLY A 265 16.07 35.41 22.79
C GLY A 265 16.85 34.10 22.73
N GLY A 266 16.41 33.20 21.85
CA GLY A 266 17.13 31.97 21.53
C GLY A 266 18.35 32.23 20.64
N PRO A 267 19.27 31.26 20.53
CA PRO A 267 20.39 31.34 19.61
C PRO A 267 19.93 31.37 18.14
N ILE A 268 20.83 31.82 17.26
CA ILE A 268 20.69 31.71 15.80
C ILE A 268 21.90 30.94 15.28
N GLU A 269 21.68 29.96 14.41
CA GLU A 269 22.76 29.28 13.66
C GLU A 269 23.21 30.17 12.48
N GLU A 270 24.51 30.23 12.22
CA GLU A 270 25.06 31.00 11.09
C GLU A 270 24.47 30.55 9.74
N PRO A 271 24.45 31.43 8.72
CA PRO A 271 24.11 31.01 7.36
C PRO A 271 25.08 29.92 6.88
N PHE A 272 24.56 28.83 6.32
CA PHE A 272 25.36 27.70 5.83
C PHE A 272 25.04 27.37 4.36
N ASP A 273 25.91 26.59 3.73
CA ASP A 273 25.56 25.73 2.58
C ASP A 273 25.46 24.29 3.10
N GLY A 274 24.56 23.49 2.54
CA GLY A 274 24.28 22.13 3.04
C GLY A 274 24.02 21.13 1.92
N VAL A 275 24.37 19.88 2.18
CA VAL A 275 24.04 18.71 1.36
C VAL A 275 23.43 17.65 2.27
N GLU A 276 22.36 17.00 1.82
CA GLU A 276 21.78 15.84 2.48
C GLU A 276 22.22 14.55 1.78
N GLU A 277 22.64 13.57 2.58
CA GLU A 277 23.03 12.23 2.15
C GLU A 277 22.13 11.19 2.81
N THR A 278 21.75 10.17 2.05
CA THR A 278 20.95 9.04 2.54
C THR A 278 21.82 8.07 3.33
N ILE A 279 21.38 7.71 4.54
CA ILE A 279 21.97 6.62 5.34
C ILE A 279 21.17 5.34 5.02
N PRO A 280 21.74 4.38 4.27
CA PRO A 280 20.99 3.20 3.83
C PRO A 280 20.63 2.30 5.01
N TRP A 281 19.37 1.90 5.10
CA TRP A 281 18.94 0.90 6.10
C TRP A 281 19.38 -0.52 5.72
N THR A 282 19.40 -1.42 6.72
CA THR A 282 19.86 -2.82 6.60
C THR A 282 18.77 -3.84 6.95
N ALA A 283 18.72 -4.92 6.17
CA ALA A 283 17.85 -6.06 6.40
C ALA A 283 18.66 -7.20 7.04
N VAL A 284 18.19 -7.76 8.15
CA VAL A 284 18.79 -8.96 8.77
C VAL A 284 17.78 -10.10 8.78
N LYS A 285 18.25 -11.33 8.56
CA LYS A 285 17.45 -12.55 8.71
C LYS A 285 17.82 -13.30 9.98
N GLU A 286 16.81 -13.71 10.73
CA GLU A 286 16.98 -14.45 11.99
C GLU A 286 16.02 -15.64 12.04
N GLY A 287 16.42 -16.74 12.69
CA GLY A 287 15.57 -17.93 12.84
C GLY A 287 15.61 -18.89 11.63
N THR A 288 14.73 -19.90 11.65
CA THR A 288 14.69 -20.99 10.64
C THR A 288 13.28 -21.52 10.33
N GLY A 289 12.22 -20.92 10.89
CA GLY A 289 10.84 -21.35 10.66
C GLY A 289 10.27 -20.88 9.32
N ALA A 290 9.16 -21.50 8.90
CA ALA A 290 8.55 -21.29 7.59
C ALA A 290 7.66 -20.03 7.48
N ILE A 291 7.48 -19.26 8.55
CA ILE A 291 6.77 -17.98 8.55
C ILE A 291 7.82 -16.89 8.70
N HIS A 292 7.99 -16.04 7.69
CA HIS A 292 9.00 -14.99 7.66
C HIS A 292 8.35 -13.64 7.96
N VAL A 293 8.29 -13.26 9.24
CA VAL A 293 7.64 -12.01 9.70
C VAL A 293 8.56 -10.81 9.47
N MET A 294 8.02 -9.70 8.97
CA MET A 294 8.75 -8.43 8.87
C MET A 294 8.60 -7.62 10.15
N GLU A 295 9.71 -7.24 10.78
CA GLU A 295 9.78 -6.40 11.97
C GLU A 295 10.62 -5.15 11.70
N GLY A 296 10.16 -3.96 12.08
CA GLY A 296 10.80 -2.68 11.74
C GLY A 296 10.23 -2.06 10.47
N GLU A 297 10.66 -0.84 10.12
CA GLU A 297 10.05 -0.07 9.02
C GLU A 297 10.82 -0.16 7.69
N GLY A 298 12.11 -0.48 7.71
CA GLY A 298 12.95 -0.50 6.50
C GLY A 298 13.00 0.85 5.80
N LYS A 299 13.43 1.89 6.53
CA LYS A 299 13.49 3.28 6.04
C LYS A 299 14.89 3.84 6.18
N ASP A 300 15.38 4.46 5.11
CA ASP A 300 16.67 5.14 5.13
C ASP A 300 16.67 6.32 6.10
N GLY A 301 17.83 6.58 6.70
CA GLY A 301 18.12 7.78 7.47
C GLY A 301 18.60 8.93 6.59
N ILE A 302 18.76 10.11 7.19
CA ILE A 302 19.25 11.32 6.54
C ILE A 302 20.40 11.90 7.38
N LYS A 303 21.53 12.14 6.72
CA LYS A 303 22.67 12.90 7.24
C LYS A 303 22.77 14.22 6.51
N ALA A 304 22.71 15.33 7.24
CA ALA A 304 22.99 16.66 6.71
C ALA A 304 24.45 17.04 7.00
N THR A 305 25.20 17.38 5.96
CA THR A 305 26.54 17.99 6.08
C THR A 305 26.41 19.48 5.79
N LYS A 306 26.59 20.30 6.82
CA LYS A 306 26.51 21.78 6.75
C LYS A 306 27.92 22.37 6.75
N THR A 307 28.16 23.42 5.96
CA THR A 307 29.37 24.25 6.04
C THR A 307 28.97 25.71 6.30
N GLY A 308 29.44 26.25 7.43
CA GLY A 308 29.17 27.62 7.86
C GLY A 308 29.83 28.67 6.97
N LYS A 309 29.08 29.71 6.58
CA LYS A 309 29.57 30.79 5.71
C LYS A 309 30.39 31.85 6.44
N THR A 310 30.29 31.90 7.77
CA THR A 310 31.03 32.83 8.62
C THR A 310 32.22 32.12 9.27
N SER A 311 32.01 30.90 9.80
CA SER A 311 33.05 30.13 10.48
C SER A 311 33.97 29.34 9.54
N GLY A 312 33.45 28.90 8.38
CA GLY A 312 34.10 27.90 7.53
C GLY A 312 34.12 26.49 8.13
N ILE A 313 33.47 26.26 9.27
CA ILE A 313 33.37 24.94 9.92
C ILE A 313 32.41 24.06 9.11
N THR A 314 32.76 22.79 8.94
CA THR A 314 31.86 21.76 8.41
C THR A 314 31.44 20.84 9.54
N ALA A 315 30.13 20.65 9.71
CA ALA A 315 29.56 19.73 10.69
C ALA A 315 28.66 18.71 9.98
N GLU A 316 28.73 17.45 10.39
CA GLU A 316 27.79 16.41 10.00
C GLU A 316 26.77 16.18 11.12
N GLN A 317 25.49 16.12 10.78
CA GLN A 317 24.41 15.86 11.70
C GLN A 317 23.47 14.80 11.10
N VAL A 318 23.24 13.71 11.82
CA VAL A 318 22.12 12.81 11.50
C VAL A 318 20.82 13.52 11.87
N THR A 319 20.02 13.86 10.87
CA THR A 319 18.71 14.52 11.05
C THR A 319 17.57 13.51 11.15
N GLN A 320 17.79 12.30 10.63
CA GLN A 320 16.90 11.16 10.76
C GLN A 320 17.74 9.87 10.86
N GLU A 321 17.59 9.11 11.94
CA GLU A 321 18.20 7.78 12.05
C GLU A 321 17.54 6.79 11.08
N PRO A 322 18.28 5.83 10.49
CA PRO A 322 17.69 4.76 9.71
C PRO A 322 16.83 3.83 10.60
N SER A 323 15.76 3.28 10.02
CA SER A 323 15.01 2.17 10.62
C SER A 323 15.34 0.90 9.87
N ASP A 324 16.19 0.06 10.47
CA ASP A 324 16.48 -1.28 9.99
C ASP A 324 15.23 -2.19 10.01
N MET A 325 15.32 -3.34 9.34
CA MET A 325 14.28 -4.37 9.32
C MET A 325 14.87 -5.74 9.66
N VAL A 326 14.12 -6.52 10.45
CA VAL A 326 14.40 -7.93 10.71
C VAL A 326 13.34 -8.78 10.03
N CYS A 327 13.78 -9.72 9.20
CA CYS A 327 12.98 -10.81 8.67
C CYS A 327 13.13 -12.00 9.64
N ARG A 328 12.15 -12.19 10.52
CA ARG A 328 12.18 -13.23 11.55
C ARG A 328 11.46 -14.50 11.08
N ASN A 329 12.23 -15.55 10.86
CA ASN A 329 11.80 -16.86 10.40
C ASN A 329 11.36 -17.72 11.60
N VAL A 330 10.05 -17.73 11.87
CA VAL A 330 9.41 -18.34 13.05
C VAL A 330 8.54 -19.55 12.71
N THR A 331 8.31 -20.39 13.71
CA THR A 331 7.43 -21.57 13.68
C THR A 331 6.24 -21.35 14.62
N PRO A 332 5.00 -21.73 14.26
CA PRO A 332 3.86 -21.64 15.15
C PRO A 332 3.91 -22.75 16.21
N ASN A 333 3.78 -22.36 17.49
CA ASN A 333 3.59 -23.28 18.59
C ASN A 333 2.10 -23.54 18.82
N VAL A 334 1.57 -24.57 18.16
CA VAL A 334 0.17 -24.98 18.28
C VAL A 334 -0.13 -25.86 19.49
N GLY A 335 0.89 -26.25 20.27
CA GLY A 335 0.73 -27.20 21.38
C GLY A 335 0.13 -28.53 20.92
N ASP A 336 -0.95 -28.96 21.59
CA ASP A 336 -1.70 -30.18 21.24
C ASP A 336 -2.77 -29.94 20.15
N ASP A 337 -2.93 -28.71 19.66
CA ASP A 337 -4.03 -28.36 18.76
C ASP A 337 -3.76 -28.85 17.33
N LYS A 338 -4.53 -29.86 16.90
CA LYS A 338 -4.35 -30.52 15.60
C LYS A 338 -4.83 -29.65 14.45
N VAL A 339 -3.99 -28.71 14.03
CA VAL A 339 -4.23 -27.84 12.88
C VAL A 339 -3.21 -28.05 11.76
N ILE A 340 -3.64 -27.91 10.52
CA ILE A 340 -2.78 -27.91 9.31
C ILE A 340 -3.17 -26.70 8.47
N ALA A 341 -2.20 -25.96 7.96
CA ALA A 341 -2.41 -24.94 6.94
C ALA A 341 -2.16 -25.53 5.55
N LEU A 342 -3.25 -25.69 4.79
CA LEU A 342 -3.19 -26.04 3.37
C LEU A 342 -2.98 -24.76 2.56
N THR A 343 -1.95 -24.76 1.70
CA THR A 343 -1.64 -23.60 0.86
C THR A 343 -1.59 -23.99 -0.61
N PHE A 344 -2.15 -23.13 -1.47
CA PHE A 344 -2.29 -23.37 -2.91
C PHE A 344 -1.70 -22.21 -3.71
N ASP A 345 -0.75 -22.52 -4.59
CA ASP A 345 -0.04 -21.55 -5.42
C ASP A 345 -0.51 -21.61 -6.90
N ASP A 346 -0.12 -20.60 -7.67
CA ASP A 346 -0.38 -20.35 -9.11
C ASP A 346 -1.83 -20.00 -9.51
N GLY A 347 -2.82 -20.12 -8.62
CA GLY A 347 -4.23 -19.82 -8.89
C GLY A 347 -4.54 -18.36 -9.25
N PRO A 348 -5.77 -18.06 -9.72
CA PRO A 348 -6.82 -19.01 -10.09
C PRO A 348 -6.66 -19.55 -11.54
N TRP A 349 -7.00 -20.82 -11.74
CA TRP A 349 -7.05 -21.51 -13.04
C TRP A 349 -8.40 -22.21 -13.21
N GLY A 350 -9.45 -21.44 -13.52
CA GLY A 350 -10.73 -21.97 -14.01
C GLY A 350 -11.24 -23.20 -13.27
N LYS A 351 -11.39 -24.31 -14.03
CA LYS A 351 -11.88 -25.60 -13.53
C LYS A 351 -11.04 -26.16 -12.37
N GLN A 352 -9.72 -26.00 -12.39
CA GLN A 352 -8.81 -26.57 -11.41
C GLN A 352 -9.04 -25.95 -10.02
N THR A 353 -9.02 -24.62 -9.93
CA THR A 353 -9.36 -23.88 -8.70
C THR A 353 -10.78 -24.19 -8.24
N GLY A 354 -11.74 -24.27 -9.17
CA GLY A 354 -13.12 -24.64 -8.87
C GLY A 354 -13.25 -26.00 -8.19
N GLU A 355 -12.61 -27.05 -8.73
CA GLU A 355 -12.64 -28.39 -8.13
C GLU A 355 -11.86 -28.46 -6.80
N VAL A 356 -10.79 -27.67 -6.61
CA VAL A 356 -10.10 -27.57 -5.31
C VAL A 356 -11.04 -26.97 -4.24
N LEU A 357 -11.71 -25.86 -4.55
CA LEU A 357 -12.69 -25.22 -3.66
C LEU A 357 -13.86 -26.17 -3.33
N ASP A 358 -14.39 -26.91 -4.31
CA ASP A 358 -15.43 -27.91 -4.09
C ASP A 358 -15.00 -29.01 -3.09
N VAL A 359 -13.75 -29.48 -3.19
CA VAL A 359 -13.21 -30.51 -2.29
C VAL A 359 -12.95 -29.97 -0.89
N LEU A 360 -12.47 -28.72 -0.76
CA LEU A 360 -12.30 -28.07 0.54
C LEU A 360 -13.64 -27.85 1.23
N ALA A 361 -14.65 -27.34 0.50
CA ALA A 361 -16.00 -27.14 1.01
C ALA A 361 -16.65 -28.47 1.46
N ALA A 362 -16.51 -29.54 0.69
CA ALA A 362 -17.01 -30.87 1.04
C ALA A 362 -16.37 -31.46 2.32
N ASN A 363 -15.19 -30.98 2.71
CA ASN A 363 -14.47 -31.40 3.92
C ASN A 363 -14.58 -30.40 5.07
N ASP A 364 -15.27 -29.26 4.91
CA ASP A 364 -15.27 -28.12 5.85
C ASP A 364 -13.84 -27.69 6.22
N ALA A 365 -13.00 -27.55 5.19
CA ALA A 365 -11.60 -27.19 5.28
C ALA A 365 -11.40 -25.72 4.87
N LYS A 366 -10.58 -24.96 5.61
CA LYS A 366 -10.06 -23.66 5.17
C LYS A 366 -8.61 -23.81 4.69
N ALA A 367 -8.19 -22.85 3.87
CA ALA A 367 -6.91 -22.87 3.16
C ALA A 367 -6.50 -21.44 2.78
N THR A 368 -5.24 -21.25 2.41
CA THR A 368 -4.71 -19.99 1.88
C THR A 368 -4.31 -20.16 0.43
N PHE A 369 -4.86 -19.32 -0.45
CA PHE A 369 -4.53 -19.29 -1.88
C PHE A 369 -3.56 -18.12 -2.14
N PHE A 370 -2.35 -18.45 -2.59
CA PHE A 370 -1.37 -17.49 -3.10
C PHE A 370 -1.61 -17.33 -4.60
N THR A 371 -2.31 -16.27 -4.95
CA THR A 371 -2.84 -16.03 -6.31
C THR A 371 -1.93 -15.13 -7.14
N VAL A 372 -1.77 -15.47 -8.43
CA VAL A 372 -1.00 -14.68 -9.39
C VAL A 372 -1.91 -13.60 -9.99
N GLY A 373 -1.58 -12.32 -9.80
CA GLY A 373 -2.47 -11.20 -10.14
C GLY A 373 -3.04 -11.22 -11.57
N ASN A 374 -2.21 -11.52 -12.57
CA ASN A 374 -2.61 -11.59 -13.98
C ASN A 374 -3.51 -12.80 -14.32
N ARG A 375 -3.69 -13.75 -13.39
CA ARG A 375 -4.66 -14.84 -13.47
C ARG A 375 -6.02 -14.42 -12.92
N ILE A 376 -6.03 -13.54 -11.91
CA ILE A 376 -7.26 -12.93 -11.37
C ILE A 376 -7.95 -12.06 -12.45
N GLU A 377 -7.16 -11.28 -13.19
CA GLU A 377 -7.64 -10.38 -14.24
C GLU A 377 -8.08 -11.06 -15.55
N ARG A 378 -7.78 -12.36 -15.72
CA ARG A 378 -8.09 -13.13 -16.93
C ARG A 378 -9.31 -14.02 -16.73
N ASP A 379 -9.99 -14.27 -17.85
CA ASP A 379 -11.09 -15.21 -17.98
C ASP A 379 -12.16 -15.03 -16.88
N ASP A 380 -12.31 -16.01 -15.98
CA ASP A 380 -13.22 -16.02 -14.85
C ASP A 380 -12.48 -15.98 -13.48
N GLY A 381 -11.18 -15.66 -13.46
CA GLY A 381 -10.32 -15.70 -12.27
C GLY A 381 -10.85 -14.89 -11.08
N ALA A 382 -11.30 -13.66 -11.32
CA ALA A 382 -11.92 -12.82 -10.29
C ALA A 382 -13.17 -13.45 -9.64
N SER A 383 -13.87 -14.37 -10.32
CA SER A 383 -15.00 -15.11 -9.73
C SER A 383 -14.54 -16.17 -8.73
N PHE A 384 -13.41 -16.84 -9.00
CA PHE A 384 -12.82 -17.80 -8.07
C PHE A 384 -12.20 -17.13 -6.84
N VAL A 385 -11.57 -15.95 -7.01
CA VAL A 385 -11.08 -15.16 -5.87
C VAL A 385 -12.24 -14.72 -4.96
N LYS A 386 -13.33 -14.20 -5.53
CA LYS A 386 -14.56 -13.88 -4.77
C LYS A 386 -15.14 -15.11 -4.08
N ARG A 387 -15.18 -16.25 -4.78
CA ARG A 387 -15.66 -17.53 -4.24
C ARG A 387 -14.84 -17.96 -3.03
N ALA A 388 -13.51 -18.02 -3.17
CA ALA A 388 -12.58 -18.41 -2.11
C ALA A 388 -12.78 -17.55 -0.85
N VAL A 389 -12.83 -16.22 -0.99
CA VAL A 389 -13.10 -15.30 0.12
C VAL A 389 -14.50 -15.55 0.73
N SER A 390 -15.54 -15.75 -0.09
CA SER A 390 -16.90 -15.99 0.41
C SER A 390 -17.08 -17.34 1.12
N GLU A 391 -16.25 -18.33 0.79
CA GLU A 391 -16.20 -19.65 1.44
C GLU A 391 -15.30 -19.66 2.69
N GLY A 392 -14.67 -18.53 3.03
CA GLY A 392 -13.85 -18.33 4.22
C GLY A 392 -12.38 -18.72 4.04
N HIS A 393 -11.89 -18.84 2.81
CA HIS A 393 -10.47 -19.02 2.53
C HIS A 393 -9.75 -17.67 2.55
N GLN A 394 -8.46 -17.70 2.90
CA GLN A 394 -7.60 -16.54 2.79
C GLN A 394 -7.06 -16.44 1.35
N VAL A 395 -7.03 -15.23 0.79
CA VAL A 395 -6.40 -14.96 -0.51
C VAL A 395 -5.25 -13.97 -0.32
N CYS A 396 -4.08 -14.36 -0.81
CA CYS A 396 -2.80 -13.67 -0.73
C CYS A 396 -2.20 -13.52 -2.13
N THR A 397 -1.19 -12.67 -2.29
CA THR A 397 -0.48 -12.50 -3.57
C THR A 397 0.67 -13.50 -3.72
N HIS A 398 0.84 -14.02 -4.94
CA HIS A 398 1.98 -14.79 -5.41
C HIS A 398 2.74 -14.05 -6.51
N SER A 399 2.90 -12.72 -6.33
CA SER A 399 3.28 -11.77 -7.38
C SER A 399 2.17 -11.56 -8.44
N TYR A 400 2.40 -10.67 -9.40
CA TYR A 400 1.43 -10.35 -10.44
C TYR A 400 1.54 -11.27 -11.65
N ASP A 401 2.74 -11.62 -12.10
CA ASP A 401 2.93 -12.50 -13.27
C ASP A 401 3.77 -13.76 -13.01
N HIS A 402 3.96 -14.11 -11.73
CA HIS A 402 4.82 -15.19 -11.25
C HIS A 402 6.30 -14.94 -11.57
N ALA A 403 6.75 -13.68 -11.45
CA ALA A 403 8.09 -13.23 -11.76
C ALA A 403 8.52 -13.51 -13.22
N SER A 404 7.65 -13.27 -14.18
CA SER A 404 7.92 -13.46 -15.61
C SER A 404 8.97 -12.46 -16.14
N GLY A 405 9.46 -12.68 -17.37
CA GLY A 405 10.48 -11.81 -17.96
C GLY A 405 11.84 -11.95 -17.25
N SER A 406 12.31 -10.88 -16.60
CA SER A 406 13.61 -10.83 -15.90
C SER A 406 13.71 -11.82 -14.74
N GLY A 407 12.60 -12.12 -14.06
CA GLY A 407 12.53 -13.10 -12.97
C GLY A 407 12.50 -14.58 -13.40
N GLN A 408 12.54 -14.85 -14.72
CA GLN A 408 12.54 -16.18 -15.33
C GLN A 408 11.39 -17.10 -14.88
N SER A 409 10.26 -16.51 -14.51
CA SER A 409 9.03 -17.17 -14.07
C SER A 409 9.13 -17.98 -12.77
N VAL A 410 10.16 -17.76 -11.94
CA VAL A 410 10.31 -18.43 -10.62
C VAL A 410 11.10 -17.62 -9.58
N ASN A 411 11.72 -16.48 -9.92
CA ASN A 411 12.68 -15.83 -9.02
C ASN A 411 12.68 -14.29 -9.11
N LEU A 412 12.04 -13.64 -8.13
CA LEU A 412 12.08 -12.16 -7.98
C LEU A 412 13.50 -11.62 -7.83
N GLY A 413 14.45 -12.39 -7.28
CA GLY A 413 15.85 -11.98 -7.10
C GLY A 413 16.65 -11.75 -8.40
N TYR A 414 16.13 -12.14 -9.56
CA TYR A 414 16.71 -11.77 -10.87
C TYR A 414 16.13 -10.48 -11.45
N MET A 415 15.04 -9.97 -10.88
CA MET A 415 14.41 -8.71 -11.26
C MET A 415 15.10 -7.52 -10.57
N THR A 416 15.00 -6.33 -11.17
CA THR A 416 15.42 -5.08 -10.52
C THR A 416 14.55 -4.75 -9.30
N PRO A 417 15.04 -3.95 -8.33
CA PRO A 417 14.26 -3.56 -7.14
C PRO A 417 12.87 -3.00 -7.45
N GLN A 418 12.74 -2.20 -8.51
CA GLN A 418 11.45 -1.63 -8.90
C GLN A 418 10.50 -2.68 -9.49
N GLU A 419 11.00 -3.63 -10.29
CA GLU A 419 10.19 -4.73 -10.81
C GLU A 419 9.67 -5.63 -9.67
N GLN A 420 10.50 -5.92 -8.66
CA GLN A 420 10.08 -6.69 -7.46
C GLN A 420 8.95 -5.98 -6.69
N VAL A 421 9.09 -4.67 -6.48
CA VAL A 421 8.06 -3.83 -5.82
C VAL A 421 6.77 -3.76 -6.65
N ASP A 422 6.89 -3.62 -7.96
CA ASP A 422 5.77 -3.57 -8.90
C ASP A 422 4.98 -4.87 -8.93
N GLU A 423 5.67 -6.02 -8.94
CA GLU A 423 5.07 -7.35 -8.95
C GLU A 423 4.17 -7.57 -7.73
N ILE A 424 4.65 -7.23 -6.53
CA ILE A 424 3.87 -7.35 -5.29
C ILE A 424 2.68 -6.38 -5.30
N LYS A 425 2.90 -5.11 -5.66
CA LYS A 425 1.84 -4.08 -5.67
C LYS A 425 0.74 -4.36 -6.69
N LYS A 426 1.08 -4.84 -7.89
CA LYS A 426 0.09 -5.22 -8.92
C LYS A 426 -0.68 -6.47 -8.49
N GLY A 427 -0.03 -7.44 -7.82
CA GLY A 427 -0.71 -8.60 -7.25
C GLY A 427 -1.73 -8.20 -6.18
N TYR A 428 -1.38 -7.30 -5.26
CA TYR A 428 -2.35 -6.71 -4.32
C TYR A 428 -3.50 -6.00 -5.03
N ALA A 429 -3.20 -5.13 -6.00
CA ALA A 429 -4.23 -4.37 -6.72
C ALA A 429 -5.22 -5.28 -7.48
N ALA A 430 -4.76 -6.40 -8.05
CA ALA A 430 -5.61 -7.39 -8.70
C ALA A 430 -6.57 -8.09 -7.71
N ILE A 431 -6.08 -8.44 -6.50
CA ILE A 431 -6.91 -8.99 -5.43
C ILE A 431 -7.92 -7.93 -4.95
N GLU A 432 -7.47 -6.70 -4.65
CA GLU A 432 -8.30 -5.60 -4.17
C GLU A 432 -9.41 -5.24 -5.17
N ALA A 433 -9.10 -5.23 -6.48
CA ALA A 433 -10.08 -5.03 -7.55
C ALA A 433 -11.08 -6.19 -7.69
N ALA A 434 -10.65 -7.43 -7.40
CA ALA A 434 -11.53 -8.59 -7.42
C ALA A 434 -12.45 -8.65 -6.18
N THR A 435 -11.95 -8.39 -4.97
CA THR A 435 -12.74 -8.53 -3.74
C THR A 435 -13.51 -7.27 -3.36
N GLY A 436 -13.02 -6.08 -3.72
CA GLY A 436 -13.51 -4.81 -3.19
C GLY A 436 -13.09 -4.54 -1.74
N THR A 437 -12.09 -5.27 -1.23
CA THR A 437 -11.53 -5.15 0.12
C THR A 437 -10.02 -4.97 0.04
N GLU A 438 -9.38 -4.47 1.11
CA GLU A 438 -7.92 -4.48 1.19
C GLU A 438 -7.36 -5.90 1.06
N ALA A 439 -6.26 -6.08 0.32
CA ALA A 439 -5.59 -7.38 0.19
C ALA A 439 -4.76 -7.69 1.43
N SER A 440 -4.68 -8.98 1.80
CA SER A 440 -3.74 -9.44 2.81
C SER A 440 -2.32 -9.03 2.43
N ARG A 441 -1.58 -8.45 3.39
CA ARG A 441 -0.15 -8.13 3.23
C ARG A 441 0.75 -9.34 3.51
N ILE A 442 0.17 -10.54 3.62
CA ILE A 442 0.90 -11.81 3.62
C ILE A 442 1.10 -12.23 2.17
N VAL A 443 2.32 -12.64 1.83
CA VAL A 443 2.71 -13.05 0.48
C VAL A 443 3.42 -14.41 0.52
N ARG A 444 3.53 -15.04 -0.63
CA ARG A 444 4.55 -16.07 -0.90
C ARG A 444 5.26 -15.66 -2.18
N VAL A 445 6.58 -15.71 -2.22
CA VAL A 445 7.29 -15.36 -3.47
C VAL A 445 7.41 -16.59 -4.39
N PRO A 446 7.35 -16.40 -5.73
CA PRO A 446 7.57 -17.47 -6.70
C PRO A 446 8.80 -18.34 -6.37
N GLY A 447 8.62 -19.66 -6.47
CA GLY A 447 9.66 -20.66 -6.22
C GLY A 447 10.30 -20.65 -4.83
N GLY A 448 9.74 -19.93 -3.84
CA GLY A 448 10.35 -19.76 -2.51
C GLY A 448 11.66 -18.95 -2.53
N ASN A 449 11.97 -18.24 -3.62
CA ASN A 449 13.24 -17.54 -3.82
C ASN A 449 13.32 -16.19 -3.07
N PHE A 450 13.07 -16.20 -1.77
CA PHE A 450 13.05 -15.03 -0.91
C PHE A 450 14.47 -14.67 -0.44
N GLY A 451 15.33 -14.16 -1.33
CA GLY A 451 16.71 -13.73 -1.01
C GLY A 451 16.81 -12.45 -0.16
N GLU A 452 18.00 -12.09 0.33
CA GLU A 452 18.24 -10.86 1.10
C GLU A 452 17.84 -9.59 0.33
N ASP A 453 18.21 -9.49 -0.95
CA ASP A 453 17.80 -8.37 -1.81
C ASP A 453 16.27 -8.29 -1.94
N VAL A 454 15.59 -9.43 -2.04
CA VAL A 454 14.13 -9.48 -2.12
C VAL A 454 13.51 -8.98 -0.83
N VAL A 455 14.00 -9.42 0.34
CA VAL A 455 13.58 -8.91 1.65
C VAL A 455 13.79 -7.40 1.74
N LYS A 456 14.95 -6.89 1.30
CA LYS A 456 15.22 -5.45 1.31
C LYS A 456 14.24 -4.66 0.43
N ASN A 457 13.90 -5.18 -0.75
CA ASN A 457 13.07 -4.45 -1.70
C ASN A 457 11.56 -4.54 -1.41
N ILE A 458 11.05 -5.69 -0.96
CA ILE A 458 9.61 -5.90 -0.74
C ILE A 458 9.20 -5.97 0.73
N GLY A 459 10.14 -6.15 1.68
CA GLY A 459 9.87 -6.20 3.12
C GLY A 459 8.98 -5.05 3.62
N PRO A 460 9.26 -3.78 3.27
CA PRO A 460 8.43 -2.62 3.64
C PRO A 460 6.99 -2.62 3.07
N LEU A 461 6.62 -3.60 2.24
CA LEU A 461 5.30 -3.75 1.61
C LEU A 461 4.51 -4.96 2.14
N ILE A 462 5.10 -5.79 3.00
CA ILE A 462 4.54 -7.07 3.44
C ILE A 462 4.56 -7.19 4.97
N LYS A 463 3.58 -7.90 5.52
CA LYS A 463 3.52 -8.32 6.93
C LYS A 463 4.36 -9.59 7.15
N ALA A 464 4.27 -10.53 6.22
CA ALA A 464 5.05 -11.76 6.24
C ALA A 464 5.19 -12.36 4.83
N GLU A 465 6.28 -13.10 4.62
CA GLU A 465 6.42 -14.07 3.54
C GLU A 465 6.25 -15.49 4.12
N ILE A 466 5.63 -16.40 3.38
CA ILE A 466 5.24 -17.72 3.88
C ILE A 466 5.89 -18.82 3.04
N GLY A 467 6.89 -19.49 3.61
CA GLY A 467 7.42 -20.73 3.06
C GLY A 467 6.49 -21.92 3.31
N TRP A 468 7.07 -23.11 3.41
CA TRP A 468 6.37 -24.34 3.74
C TRP A 468 7.31 -25.28 4.50
N ASN A 469 6.74 -26.30 5.15
CA ASN A 469 7.51 -27.38 5.79
C ASN A 469 7.20 -28.77 5.22
N ILE A 470 6.17 -28.88 4.38
CA ILE A 470 5.87 -30.06 3.56
C ILE A 470 5.63 -29.59 2.12
N ASP A 471 6.34 -30.18 1.17
CA ASP A 471 6.13 -29.99 -0.27
C ASP A 471 5.48 -31.25 -0.84
N SER A 472 4.23 -31.14 -1.30
CA SER A 472 3.52 -32.28 -1.89
C SER A 472 4.10 -32.75 -3.24
N ASN A 473 5.02 -31.97 -3.83
CA ASN A 473 5.63 -32.16 -5.14
C ASN A 473 4.60 -32.29 -6.29
N ASP A 474 3.35 -31.86 -6.07
CA ASP A 474 2.22 -32.03 -7.00
C ASP A 474 2.41 -31.31 -8.34
N TRP A 475 3.22 -30.23 -8.33
CA TRP A 475 3.70 -29.53 -9.53
C TRP A 475 4.33 -30.49 -10.54
N SER A 476 5.09 -31.50 -10.07
CA SER A 476 5.79 -32.51 -10.88
C SER A 476 4.88 -33.66 -11.37
N ARG A 477 3.65 -33.73 -10.87
CA ARG A 477 2.63 -34.76 -11.17
C ARG A 477 3.08 -36.20 -10.83
N PRO A 478 3.51 -36.49 -9.58
CA PRO A 478 4.10 -37.77 -9.18
C PRO A 478 3.08 -38.93 -9.08
N GLY A 479 1.79 -38.65 -9.18
CA GLY A 479 0.69 -39.59 -8.97
C GLY A 479 -0.11 -39.24 -7.70
N PRO A 480 -1.46 -39.43 -7.67
CA PRO A 480 -2.29 -39.02 -6.53
C PRO A 480 -1.85 -39.66 -5.20
N GLN A 481 -1.42 -40.92 -5.21
CA GLN A 481 -1.02 -41.61 -3.98
C GLN A 481 0.24 -41.01 -3.33
N ALA A 482 1.22 -40.55 -4.12
CA ALA A 482 2.41 -39.90 -3.58
C ALA A 482 2.04 -38.58 -2.87
N ILE A 483 1.14 -37.81 -3.47
CA ILE A 483 0.59 -36.57 -2.86
C ILE A 483 -0.19 -36.91 -1.57
N VAL A 484 -0.98 -38.00 -1.57
CA VAL A 484 -1.65 -38.48 -0.33
C VAL A 484 -0.63 -38.83 0.74
N ASP A 485 0.46 -39.53 0.40
CA ASP A 485 1.45 -39.97 1.37
C ASP A 485 2.16 -38.78 2.05
N GLU A 486 2.50 -37.72 1.30
CA GLU A 486 3.02 -36.45 1.85
C GLU A 486 1.99 -35.75 2.76
N LEU A 487 0.72 -35.63 2.33
CA LEU A 487 -0.33 -35.01 3.13
C LEU A 487 -0.63 -35.80 4.42
N MET A 488 -0.58 -37.13 4.37
CA MET A 488 -0.75 -37.98 5.56
C MET A 488 0.45 -37.95 6.51
N GLY A 489 1.61 -37.44 6.06
CA GLY A 489 2.79 -37.15 6.89
C GLY A 489 2.70 -35.86 7.71
N ALA A 490 1.63 -35.07 7.53
CA ALA A 490 1.47 -33.78 8.21
C ALA A 490 1.31 -33.90 9.74
N TRP A 491 1.95 -32.96 10.44
CA TRP A 491 1.92 -32.80 11.89
C TRP A 491 1.20 -31.51 12.31
N PRO A 492 0.82 -31.34 13.60
CA PRO A 492 0.20 -30.11 14.09
C PRO A 492 1.07 -28.87 13.81
N GLY A 493 0.50 -27.86 13.15
CA GLY A 493 1.20 -26.64 12.73
C GLY A 493 1.94 -26.75 11.40
N ALA A 494 1.79 -27.86 10.66
CA ALA A 494 2.38 -28.01 9.32
C ALA A 494 1.78 -27.00 8.32
N ILE A 495 2.63 -26.52 7.41
CA ILE A 495 2.29 -25.65 6.27
C ILE A 495 2.63 -26.46 5.01
N VAL A 496 1.59 -26.86 4.28
CA VAL A 496 1.69 -27.77 3.12
C VAL A 496 1.60 -26.96 1.83
N LEU A 497 2.63 -27.04 0.99
CA LEU A 497 2.63 -26.50 -0.37
C LEU A 497 1.95 -27.47 -1.35
N MET A 498 0.98 -26.95 -2.09
CA MET A 498 0.29 -27.57 -3.23
C MET A 498 0.02 -26.47 -4.28
N HIS A 499 -0.48 -26.85 -5.46
CA HIS A 499 -0.80 -25.90 -6.53
C HIS A 499 -2.24 -26.10 -7.02
N ASP A 500 -3.00 -25.01 -7.17
CA ASP A 500 -4.26 -25.01 -7.92
C ASP A 500 -4.11 -24.48 -9.35
N GLY A 501 -2.98 -23.83 -9.64
CA GLY A 501 -2.58 -23.39 -10.98
C GLY A 501 -1.39 -24.12 -11.59
N GLY A 502 -0.79 -23.52 -12.62
CA GLY A 502 0.42 -24.03 -13.28
C GLY A 502 0.21 -25.21 -14.25
N GLY A 503 -1.03 -25.65 -14.47
CA GLY A 503 -1.37 -26.67 -15.46
C GLY A 503 -2.45 -27.67 -15.01
N ASP A 504 -2.19 -28.96 -15.26
CA ASP A 504 -3.11 -30.05 -14.91
C ASP A 504 -2.92 -30.49 -13.44
N ARG A 505 -3.92 -30.17 -12.60
CA ARG A 505 -3.96 -30.49 -11.16
C ARG A 505 -4.96 -31.60 -10.80
N SER A 506 -5.35 -32.43 -11.78
CA SER A 506 -6.19 -33.61 -11.53
C SER A 506 -5.67 -34.50 -10.40
N GLN A 507 -4.35 -34.71 -10.32
CA GLN A 507 -3.75 -35.53 -9.26
C GLN A 507 -3.85 -34.90 -7.86
N THR A 508 -3.62 -33.58 -7.75
CA THR A 508 -3.81 -32.82 -6.50
C THR A 508 -5.25 -32.95 -6.01
N ILE A 509 -6.21 -32.80 -6.93
CA ILE A 509 -7.65 -32.89 -6.63
C ILE A 509 -8.04 -34.32 -6.19
N GLU A 510 -7.54 -35.37 -6.85
CA GLU A 510 -7.77 -36.77 -6.43
C GLU A 510 -7.12 -37.11 -5.09
N ALA A 511 -5.94 -36.55 -4.81
CA ALA A 511 -5.26 -36.72 -3.54
C ALA A 511 -6.02 -36.03 -2.39
N LEU A 512 -6.47 -34.79 -2.57
CA LEU A 512 -7.29 -34.07 -1.58
C LEU A 512 -8.59 -34.82 -1.26
N LYS A 513 -9.29 -35.35 -2.29
CA LYS A 513 -10.49 -36.19 -2.11
C LYS A 513 -10.24 -37.44 -1.25
N THR A 514 -8.98 -37.88 -1.15
CA THR A 514 -8.56 -39.07 -0.38
C THR A 514 -7.98 -38.73 1.00
N ALA A 515 -7.15 -37.69 1.09
CA ALA A 515 -6.39 -37.33 2.30
C ALA A 515 -7.21 -36.51 3.30
N LEU A 516 -8.00 -35.53 2.85
CA LEU A 516 -8.72 -34.63 3.78
C LEU A 516 -9.71 -35.37 4.70
N PRO A 517 -10.51 -36.35 4.24
CA PRO A 517 -11.37 -37.12 5.13
C PRO A 517 -10.59 -37.88 6.20
N ARG A 518 -9.46 -38.50 5.83
CA ARG A 518 -8.62 -39.31 6.73
C ARG A 518 -7.92 -38.46 7.79
N LEU A 519 -7.41 -37.29 7.41
CA LEU A 519 -6.83 -36.33 8.34
C LEU A 519 -7.90 -35.76 9.30
N LYS A 520 -9.11 -35.49 8.79
CA LYS A 520 -10.25 -35.06 9.62
C LYS A 520 -10.68 -36.15 10.61
N GLU A 521 -10.70 -37.42 10.20
CA GLU A 521 -10.92 -38.58 11.08
C GLU A 521 -9.85 -38.71 12.18
N GLN A 522 -8.61 -38.30 11.91
CA GLN A 522 -7.54 -38.22 12.92
C GLN A 522 -7.67 -36.99 13.85
N GLY A 523 -8.67 -36.14 13.63
CA GLY A 523 -8.97 -34.94 14.43
C GLY A 523 -8.28 -33.67 13.94
N TYR A 524 -7.72 -33.64 12.74
CA TYR A 524 -7.15 -32.40 12.17
C TYR A 524 -8.23 -31.42 11.71
N ARG A 525 -7.99 -30.14 11.96
CA ARG A 525 -8.70 -28.99 11.39
C ARG A 525 -7.81 -28.31 10.35
N PHE A 526 -8.39 -27.82 9.26
CA PHE A 526 -7.66 -27.10 8.22
C PHE A 526 -7.95 -25.61 8.35
N ILE A 527 -6.90 -24.82 8.56
CA ILE A 527 -6.98 -23.38 8.86
C ILE A 527 -6.18 -22.56 7.86
N THR A 528 -6.47 -21.28 7.79
CA THR A 528 -5.71 -20.29 7.02
C THR A 528 -4.38 -19.93 7.70
N ILE A 529 -3.47 -19.30 6.97
CA ILE A 529 -2.22 -18.77 7.54
C ILE A 529 -2.50 -17.63 8.54
N ASP A 530 -3.49 -16.76 8.31
CA ASP A 530 -3.87 -15.72 9.30
C ASP A 530 -4.40 -16.33 10.63
N GLU A 531 -5.05 -17.49 10.59
CA GLU A 531 -5.42 -18.25 11.79
C GLU A 531 -4.21 -18.96 12.43
N LEU A 532 -3.31 -19.53 11.63
CA LEU A 532 -2.08 -20.17 12.13
C LEU A 532 -1.13 -19.16 12.79
N MET A 533 -1.08 -17.93 12.29
CA MET A 533 -0.28 -16.83 12.87
C MET A 533 -0.89 -16.21 14.14
N GLN A 534 -2.06 -16.66 14.60
CA GLN A 534 -2.62 -16.29 15.92
C GLN A 534 -2.07 -17.14 17.06
N TYR A 535 -1.46 -18.29 16.77
CA TYR A 535 -0.73 -19.08 17.77
C TYR A 535 0.60 -18.38 18.13
N PRO A 536 1.16 -18.60 19.34
CA PRO A 536 2.48 -18.09 19.69
C PRO A 536 3.54 -18.51 18.67
N LEU A 537 4.33 -17.56 18.19
CA LEU A 537 5.40 -17.79 17.23
C LEU A 537 6.76 -17.87 17.93
N SER A 538 7.62 -18.79 17.50
CA SER A 538 8.95 -19.07 18.08
C SER A 538 10.04 -19.28 17.04
#